data_AF-A0A9P7RRJ1-F1
#
_entry.id   AF-A0A9P7RRJ1-F1
#
_cell.length_a   1.000
_cell.length_b   1.000
_cell.length_c   1.000
_cell.angle_alpha   90.00
_cell.angle_beta   90.00
_cell.angle_gamma   90.00
#
_symmetry.space_group_name_H-M   'P 1'
#
loop_
_entity.id
_entity.type
_entity.pdbx_description
1 polymer ?
#
loop_
_entity_poly.entity_id
_entity_poly.type
_entity_poly.pdbx_seq_one_letter_code
_entity_poly.pdbx_strand_id
1 'polypeptide(L)'
;MYLLRQNDNGPSQLLGIYQSPFLSPFRIHSGNLHSPDAATILFSSRNCESHDSISQGKKGSSVDFDVWAAKLDISDSERSGKSDNVKAMEILWRRHGDEPPIFVTYDPSSTSFAIIGGSVYREHGDATPYTPAPDEIAPIPRANENLDEEDQSSAKPRPYSWTQSSDSVTVAFPLPSTTQKSQIHVRLASESLSLSIDGVENSDLPVTLPKYSSKSLWDRIQTETSYWTWDREAEHAFGLLSLHLDKQNVGTKWMQVFASAGTTTAAAAEASIEDVEVPETLDPSELWHIRESLEKHTAALRTGEDASGLGLGKGVPSLAEGEMDEELDASVGRRAFLSWFGREDGSRPPWAPAGKENVCQLLSLPVPGEDNTSLSLVVKEGLDGVVYTLRASAEKPKWVHSSTFSALAFVLASKRDVRFTFHSRGTVYALENGSLSRGGNAYIYRSVSRGEKWAKQAILQVLEGSGGTLLGVGALNVDRSKRILLFLEERELVLLKL
;
A
#
# COMPACT_ATOMS: atom_id res chain seq x y z
N MET A 1 11.94 8.29 31.09
CA MET A 1 10.58 7.80 31.39
C MET A 1 10.39 7.76 32.89
N TYR A 2 9.24 8.22 33.39
CA TYR A 2 8.90 8.17 34.81
C TYR A 2 7.84 7.10 35.03
N LEU A 3 8.09 6.20 35.98
CA LEU A 3 7.11 5.22 36.45
C LEU A 3 6.46 5.79 37.72
N LEU A 4 5.16 6.04 37.67
CA LEU A 4 4.41 6.63 38.77
C LEU A 4 3.34 5.65 39.27
N ARG A 5 3.20 5.51 40.59
CA ARG A 5 2.04 4.89 41.22
C ARG A 5 0.97 5.95 41.43
N GLN A 6 -0.19 5.75 40.82
CA GLN A 6 -1.35 6.59 41.08
C GLN A 6 -1.95 6.19 42.43
N ASN A 7 -2.14 7.16 43.32
CA ASN A 7 -2.83 6.97 44.60
C ASN A 7 -4.28 7.46 44.44
N ASP A 8 -5.23 6.75 45.05
CA ASP A 8 -6.67 7.09 44.95
C ASP A 8 -6.96 8.50 45.47
N ASN A 9 -6.22 8.95 46.48
CA ASN A 9 -6.33 10.28 47.07
C ASN A 9 -4.93 10.87 47.32
N GLY A 10 -4.34 11.54 46.33
CA GLY A 10 -3.08 12.27 46.52
C GLY A 10 -2.24 12.41 45.25
N PRO A 11 -1.06 13.05 45.34
CA PRO A 11 -0.11 13.08 44.23
C PRO A 11 0.39 11.67 43.91
N SER A 12 0.62 11.41 42.63
CA SER A 12 1.24 10.17 42.18
C SER A 12 2.64 10.03 42.77
N GLN A 13 2.96 8.84 43.29
CA GLN A 13 4.27 8.55 43.86
C GLN A 13 5.24 8.12 42.76
N LEU A 14 6.42 8.73 42.68
CA LEU A 14 7.48 8.29 41.79
C LEU A 14 8.01 6.93 42.27
N LEU A 15 7.81 5.90 41.45
CA LEU A 15 8.40 4.58 41.67
C LEU A 15 9.82 4.57 41.14
N GLY A 16 10.06 5.00 39.90
CA GLY A 16 11.40 4.98 39.33
C GLY A 16 11.56 5.82 38.06
N ILE A 17 12.81 6.13 37.74
CA ILE A 17 13.20 6.84 36.51
C ILE A 17 13.97 5.87 35.63
N TYR A 18 13.48 5.66 34.41
CA TYR A 18 14.12 4.80 33.43
C TYR A 18 14.62 5.59 32.23
N GLN A 19 15.84 5.30 31.82
CA GLN A 19 16.47 5.86 30.63
C GLN A 19 16.49 4.82 29.53
N SER A 20 16.02 5.23 28.37
CA SER A 20 16.14 4.46 27.12
C SER A 20 17.62 4.30 26.76
N PRO A 21 18.05 3.16 26.22
CA PRO A 21 19.43 2.96 25.79
C PRO A 21 19.81 3.83 24.58
N PHE A 22 18.84 4.44 23.90
CA PHE A 22 19.04 5.32 22.76
C PHE A 22 18.59 6.76 23.03
N LEU A 23 19.22 7.68 22.29
CA LEU A 23 19.00 9.13 22.38
C LEU A 23 17.81 9.63 21.56
N SER A 24 17.18 8.77 20.75
CA SER A 24 16.04 9.14 19.91
C SER A 24 14.74 9.24 20.72
N PRO A 25 13.85 10.20 20.40
CA PRO A 25 12.50 10.23 20.94
C PRO A 25 11.76 8.93 20.62
N PHE A 26 10.94 8.47 21.57
CA PHE A 26 10.14 7.26 21.41
C PHE A 26 8.69 7.46 21.84
N ARG A 27 7.81 6.66 21.28
CA ARG A 27 6.38 6.60 21.59
C ARG A 27 6.07 5.31 22.34
N ILE A 28 5.45 5.43 23.51
CA ILE A 28 4.94 4.28 24.26
C ILE A 28 3.58 3.88 23.67
N HIS A 29 3.42 2.59 23.36
CA HIS A 29 2.19 2.03 22.80
C HIS A 29 1.37 1.26 23.84
N SER A 30 2.05 0.50 24.69
CA SER A 30 1.39 -0.26 25.77
C SER A 30 2.33 -0.45 26.96
N GLY A 31 1.74 -0.61 28.14
CA GLY A 31 2.42 -1.01 29.36
C GLY A 31 1.56 -2.04 30.07
N ASN A 32 2.14 -3.21 30.36
CA ASN A 32 1.42 -4.33 30.94
C ASN A 32 2.10 -4.79 32.22
N LEU A 33 1.33 -4.84 33.29
CA LEU A 33 1.77 -5.36 34.58
C LEU A 33 1.52 -6.88 34.60
N HIS A 34 2.57 -7.68 34.79
CA HIS A 34 2.45 -9.14 34.79
C HIS A 34 2.63 -9.74 36.18
N SER A 35 3.42 -9.08 37.02
CA SER A 35 3.59 -9.37 38.43
C SER A 35 3.55 -8.04 39.19
N PRO A 36 3.31 -8.04 40.51
CA PRO A 36 3.41 -6.82 41.32
C PRO A 36 4.78 -6.13 41.20
N ASP A 37 5.81 -6.89 40.80
CA ASP A 37 7.20 -6.47 40.79
C ASP A 37 7.76 -6.20 39.39
N ALA A 38 7.04 -6.52 38.31
CA ALA A 38 7.55 -6.36 36.96
C ALA A 38 6.46 -5.96 35.95
N ALA A 39 6.79 -4.96 35.13
CA ALA A 39 5.99 -4.54 33.99
C ALA A 39 6.78 -4.65 32.69
N THR A 40 6.09 -4.94 31.59
CA THR A 40 6.65 -4.88 30.24
C THR A 40 6.03 -3.72 29.49
N ILE A 41 6.87 -2.88 28.89
CA ILE A 41 6.45 -1.78 28.03
C ILE A 41 6.78 -2.08 26.58
N LEU A 42 5.88 -1.69 25.70
CA LEU A 42 6.12 -1.69 24.26
C LEU A 42 6.18 -0.26 23.75
N PHE A 43 7.24 0.06 23.01
CA PHE A 43 7.47 1.40 22.51
C PHE A 43 8.17 1.36 21.15
N SER A 44 7.99 2.42 20.36
CA SER A 44 8.67 2.55 19.08
C SER A 44 9.54 3.80 19.04
N SER A 45 10.68 3.70 18.38
CA SER A 45 11.55 4.83 18.06
C SER A 45 11.89 4.82 16.59
N ARG A 46 12.25 5.99 16.05
CA ARG A 46 12.84 6.06 14.71
C ARG A 46 14.19 5.36 14.76
N ASN A 47 14.45 4.48 13.79
CA ASN A 47 15.77 3.92 13.62
C ASN A 47 16.71 5.03 13.12
N CYS A 48 17.69 5.39 13.93
CA CYS A 48 18.69 6.39 13.62
C CYS A 48 20.09 5.76 13.53
N GLU A 49 20.20 4.44 13.36
CA GLU A 49 21.48 3.80 13.10
C GLU A 49 22.16 4.51 11.93
N SER A 50 23.37 4.99 12.20
CA SER A 50 24.09 5.93 11.37
C SER A 50 24.32 5.34 9.98
N HIS A 51 23.61 5.86 8.99
CA HIS A 51 24.11 5.92 7.62
C HIS A 51 25.33 6.88 7.59
N ASP A 52 26.42 6.52 8.26
CA ASP A 52 27.76 7.11 8.04
C ASP A 52 28.38 6.51 6.76
N SER A 53 27.58 6.50 5.69
CA SER A 53 28.09 6.37 4.33
C SER A 53 27.81 7.68 3.65
N ILE A 54 28.89 8.47 3.53
CA ILE A 54 29.01 9.62 2.64
C ILE A 54 28.62 9.13 1.24
N SER A 55 27.35 9.20 0.89
CA SER A 55 26.84 8.90 -0.43
C SER A 55 26.02 10.09 -0.88
N GLN A 56 26.59 10.79 -1.84
CA GLN A 56 26.03 11.95 -2.50
C GLN A 56 24.72 11.56 -3.18
N GLY A 57 23.67 12.35 -2.89
CA GLY A 57 22.51 12.56 -3.77
C GLY A 57 21.72 11.32 -4.20
N LYS A 58 20.86 10.79 -3.34
CA LYS A 58 19.65 10.05 -3.78
C LYS A 58 18.42 10.45 -2.96
N LYS A 59 17.30 10.57 -3.66
CA LYS A 59 15.96 10.95 -3.16
C LYS A 59 15.55 10.04 -1.97
N GLY A 60 15.18 10.68 -0.86
CA GLY A 60 14.40 10.15 0.28
C GLY A 60 14.84 8.80 0.84
N SER A 61 15.67 8.78 1.87
CA SER A 61 15.81 7.58 2.70
C SER A 61 14.45 7.25 3.32
N SER A 62 13.97 6.01 3.16
CA SER A 62 12.81 5.53 3.91
C SER A 62 13.12 5.67 5.40
N VAL A 63 12.15 6.20 6.15
CA VAL A 63 12.31 6.34 7.59
C VAL A 63 11.85 5.06 8.22
N ASP A 64 12.80 4.27 8.71
CA ASP A 64 12.47 3.01 9.36
C ASP A 64 12.26 3.21 10.86
N PHE A 65 11.51 2.29 11.46
CA PHE A 65 11.13 2.32 12.87
C PHE A 65 11.50 1.00 13.55
N ASP A 66 11.96 1.13 14.78
CA ASP A 66 12.16 -0.01 15.66
C ASP A 66 11.09 -0.05 16.73
N VAL A 67 10.56 -1.25 16.96
CA VAL A 67 9.64 -1.58 18.05
C VAL A 67 10.41 -2.38 19.08
N TRP A 68 10.36 -1.91 20.31
CA TRP A 68 11.12 -2.45 21.44
C TRP A 68 10.16 -2.94 22.51
N ALA A 69 10.48 -4.08 23.11
CA ALA A 69 9.95 -4.47 24.41
C ALA A 69 11.00 -4.25 25.49
N ALA A 70 10.63 -3.58 26.57
CA ALA A 70 11.49 -3.44 27.73
C ALA A 70 10.80 -3.90 29.01
N LYS A 71 11.58 -4.50 29.90
CA LYS A 71 11.17 -4.88 31.24
C LYS A 71 11.50 -3.77 32.23
N LEU A 72 10.57 -3.54 33.16
CA LEU A 72 10.66 -2.55 34.22
C LEU A 72 10.49 -3.25 35.57
N ASP A 73 11.53 -3.21 36.41
CA ASP A 73 11.49 -3.79 37.75
C ASP A 73 10.96 -2.78 38.79
N ILE A 74 9.78 -3.09 39.34
CA ILE A 74 9.03 -2.24 40.28
C ILE A 74 9.56 -2.40 41.71
N SER A 75 9.90 -3.62 42.12
CA SER A 75 10.29 -3.97 43.50
C SER A 75 11.58 -3.30 44.00
N ASP A 76 12.59 -3.20 43.14
CA ASP A 76 13.85 -2.51 43.46
C ASP A 76 13.65 -1.00 43.70
N SER A 77 12.56 -0.46 43.16
CA SER A 77 12.28 0.96 43.17
C SER A 77 11.56 1.38 44.47
N GLU A 78 10.87 0.45 45.14
CA GLU A 78 10.29 0.65 46.48
C GLU A 78 11.32 0.53 47.62
N ARG A 79 12.31 -0.38 47.49
CA ARG A 79 13.28 -0.67 48.56
C ARG A 79 14.36 0.39 48.72
N SER A 80 14.65 1.17 47.68
CA SER A 80 15.80 2.07 47.67
C SER A 80 15.59 3.38 48.44
N GLY A 81 14.36 3.86 48.64
CA GLY A 81 14.06 5.12 49.36
C GLY A 81 14.72 6.39 48.78
N LYS A 82 15.56 6.26 47.75
CA LYS A 82 16.21 7.30 46.95
C LYS A 82 15.71 7.15 45.52
N SER A 83 14.67 7.92 45.19
CA SER A 83 14.00 7.92 43.89
C SER A 83 14.82 8.56 42.74
N ASP A 84 16.09 8.92 42.97
CA ASP A 84 16.91 9.70 42.03
C ASP A 84 17.85 8.87 41.15
N ASN A 85 17.97 7.56 41.38
CA ASN A 85 18.82 6.74 40.52
C ASN A 85 18.09 6.39 39.22
N VAL A 86 18.55 6.99 38.13
CA VAL A 86 18.12 6.67 36.76
C VAL A 86 18.59 5.26 36.41
N LYS A 87 17.65 4.35 36.15
CA LYS A 87 17.91 2.97 35.73
C LYS A 87 17.91 2.86 34.20
N ALA A 88 18.81 2.06 33.63
CA ALA A 88 18.72 1.72 32.21
C ALA A 88 17.51 0.79 31.97
N MET A 89 16.81 0.95 30.86
CA MET A 89 15.76 0.02 30.44
C MET A 89 16.36 -1.32 30.02
N GLU A 90 15.88 -2.42 30.61
CA GLU A 90 16.23 -3.77 30.20
C GLU A 90 15.46 -4.12 28.92
N ILE A 91 16.14 -4.18 27.78
CA ILE A 91 15.51 -4.53 26.50
C ILE A 91 15.38 -6.04 26.39
N LEU A 92 14.15 -6.52 26.18
CA LEU A 92 13.84 -7.93 25.96
C LEU A 92 14.07 -8.32 24.50
N TRP A 93 13.51 -7.54 23.58
CA TRP A 93 13.62 -7.80 22.15
C TRP A 93 13.38 -6.53 21.33
N ARG A 94 13.80 -6.59 20.06
CA ARG A 94 13.67 -5.54 19.04
C ARG A 94 13.08 -6.12 17.76
N ARG A 95 12.20 -5.34 17.12
CA ARG A 95 11.68 -5.61 15.78
C ARG A 95 11.78 -4.38 14.91
N HIS A 96 12.02 -4.58 13.62
CA HIS A 96 12.21 -3.52 12.63
C HIS A 96 11.04 -3.47 11.65
N GLY A 97 10.55 -2.29 11.31
CA GLY A 97 9.51 -2.11 10.31
C GLY A 97 9.46 -0.70 9.75
N ASP A 98 8.82 -0.55 8.59
CA ASP A 98 8.81 0.71 7.82
C ASP A 98 7.92 1.81 8.44
N GLU A 99 7.03 1.46 9.38
CA GLU A 99 6.08 2.38 9.99
C GLU A 99 5.93 2.10 11.50
N PRO A 100 5.62 3.12 12.32
CA PRO A 100 5.33 2.89 13.73
C PRO A 100 4.03 2.09 13.89
N PRO A 101 3.89 1.28 14.96
CA PRO A 101 2.66 0.56 15.24
C PRO A 101 1.44 1.48 15.28
N ILE A 102 0.37 1.06 14.61
CA ILE A 102 -0.93 1.73 14.64
C ILE A 102 -1.61 1.43 15.97
N PHE A 103 -1.57 0.17 16.40
CA PHE A 103 -2.17 -0.29 17.65
C PHE A 103 -1.41 -1.49 18.22
N VAL A 104 -1.31 -1.55 19.54
CA VAL A 104 -0.66 -2.64 20.27
C VAL A 104 -1.55 -3.06 21.43
N THR A 105 -1.71 -4.37 21.60
CA THR A 105 -2.31 -4.92 22.82
C THR A 105 -1.60 -6.18 23.26
N TYR A 106 -1.70 -6.47 24.55
CA TYR A 106 -1.22 -7.72 25.12
C TYR A 106 -2.39 -8.69 25.27
N ASP A 107 -2.18 -9.94 24.87
CA ASP A 107 -3.08 -11.04 25.20
C ASP A 107 -2.49 -11.87 26.34
N PRO A 108 -3.11 -11.86 27.55
CA PRO A 108 -2.66 -12.68 28.66
C PRO A 108 -2.76 -14.18 28.39
N SER A 109 -3.71 -14.62 27.54
CA SER A 109 -3.95 -16.05 27.31
C SER A 109 -2.85 -16.72 26.51
N SER A 110 -2.32 -16.03 25.49
CA SER A 110 -1.19 -16.50 24.69
C SER A 110 0.16 -15.92 25.15
N THR A 111 0.18 -15.13 26.22
CA THR A 111 1.37 -14.41 26.72
C THR A 111 2.13 -13.67 25.62
N SER A 112 1.40 -13.08 24.67
CA SER A 112 1.95 -12.48 23.46
C SER A 112 1.36 -11.09 23.21
N PHE A 113 2.14 -10.24 22.56
CA PHE A 113 1.70 -8.96 22.04
C PHE A 113 1.12 -9.12 20.63
N ALA A 114 -0.09 -8.60 20.42
CA ALA A 114 -0.62 -8.33 19.10
C ALA A 114 -0.20 -6.92 18.68
N ILE A 115 0.54 -6.83 17.57
CA ILE A 115 0.97 -5.57 16.97
C ILE A 115 0.26 -5.42 15.64
N ILE A 116 -0.39 -4.29 15.46
CA ILE A 116 -1.06 -3.89 14.22
C ILE A 116 -0.28 -2.70 13.66
N GLY A 117 0.40 -2.90 12.53
CA GLY A 117 1.21 -1.88 11.87
C GLY A 117 0.83 -1.70 10.40
N GLY A 118 1.30 -0.60 9.79
CA GLY A 118 1.23 -0.41 8.34
C GLY A 118 2.24 -1.26 7.56
N SER A 119 3.19 -1.90 8.25
CA SER A 119 4.19 -2.81 7.69
C SER A 119 4.39 -4.05 8.57
N VAL A 120 5.17 -5.00 8.06
CA VAL A 120 5.55 -6.23 8.79
C VAL A 120 6.78 -5.95 9.66
N TYR A 121 6.72 -6.32 10.94
CA TYR A 121 7.83 -6.17 11.87
C TYR A 121 8.74 -7.42 11.88
N ARG A 122 9.99 -7.27 11.44
CA ARG A 122 10.98 -8.35 11.27
C ARG A 122 12.03 -8.34 12.38
N GLU A 123 12.71 -9.46 12.59
CA GLU A 123 13.88 -9.49 13.47
C GLU A 123 15.05 -8.72 12.84
N HIS A 124 15.89 -8.12 13.67
CA HIS A 124 17.11 -7.47 13.21
C HIS A 124 18.12 -8.57 12.80
N GLY A 125 18.37 -8.71 11.50
CA GLY A 125 19.23 -9.77 10.93
C GLY A 125 18.56 -10.62 9.84
N ASP A 126 17.22 -10.57 9.72
CA ASP A 126 16.45 -11.29 8.69
C ASP A 126 16.29 -10.52 7.37
N ALA A 127 17.02 -9.42 7.21
CA ALA A 127 17.27 -8.93 5.87
C ALA A 127 18.14 -10.01 5.22
N THR A 128 17.55 -10.94 4.46
CA THR A 128 18.27 -11.49 3.32
C THR A 128 18.57 -10.28 2.46
N PRO A 129 19.83 -9.80 2.38
CA PRO A 129 20.15 -8.82 1.37
C PRO A 129 19.84 -9.53 0.06
N TYR A 130 18.74 -9.13 -0.57
CA TYR A 130 18.56 -9.40 -1.97
C TYR A 130 19.73 -8.70 -2.65
N THR A 131 20.75 -9.49 -2.94
CA THR A 131 21.84 -9.06 -3.80
C THR A 131 21.26 -9.26 -5.19
N PRO A 132 20.81 -8.20 -5.88
CA PRO A 132 20.32 -8.36 -7.23
C PRO A 132 21.39 -9.09 -8.03
N ALA A 133 20.97 -10.05 -8.85
CA ALA A 133 21.87 -10.65 -9.81
C ALA A 133 22.48 -9.52 -10.67
N PRO A 134 23.72 -9.67 -11.18
CA PRO A 134 24.33 -8.68 -12.07
C PRO A 134 23.41 -8.24 -13.23
N ASP A 135 22.48 -9.11 -13.59
CA ASP A 135 21.50 -8.98 -14.66
C ASP A 135 20.30 -8.06 -14.28
N GLU A 136 20.10 -7.79 -12.99
CA GLU A 136 19.03 -6.94 -12.42
C GLU A 136 19.52 -5.52 -12.07
N ILE A 137 20.82 -5.29 -12.14
CA ILE A 137 21.41 -3.96 -11.98
C ILE A 137 21.36 -3.28 -13.34
N ALA A 138 20.42 -2.37 -13.55
CA ALA A 138 20.49 -1.45 -14.68
C ALA A 138 21.84 -0.70 -14.61
N PRO A 139 22.67 -0.74 -15.67
CA PRO A 139 23.98 -0.11 -15.64
C PRO A 139 23.83 1.37 -15.33
N ILE A 140 24.47 1.82 -14.24
CA ILE A 140 24.52 3.23 -13.89
C ILE A 140 25.39 3.91 -14.95
N PRO A 141 24.86 4.87 -15.73
CA PRO A 141 25.65 5.52 -16.77
C PRO A 141 26.83 6.25 -16.14
N ARG A 142 28.01 6.06 -16.70
CA ARG A 142 29.24 6.68 -16.17
C ARG A 142 29.20 8.18 -16.41
N ALA A 143 29.93 8.94 -15.61
CA ALA A 143 29.92 10.42 -15.61
C ALA A 143 30.36 11.10 -16.94
N ASN A 144 30.72 10.33 -17.98
CA ASN A 144 31.04 10.81 -19.33
C ASN A 144 30.36 9.95 -20.42
N GLU A 145 29.31 9.19 -20.07
CA GLU A 145 28.53 8.40 -21.03
C GLU A 145 27.39 9.26 -21.56
N ASN A 146 27.58 9.75 -22.79
CA ASN A 146 26.63 10.61 -23.48
C ASN A 146 25.53 9.70 -24.08
N LEU A 147 24.38 9.61 -23.41
CA LEU A 147 23.22 8.82 -23.88
C LEU A 147 22.57 9.38 -25.17
N ASP A 148 23.06 10.52 -25.66
CA ASP A 148 22.64 11.14 -26.92
C ASP A 148 23.54 10.79 -28.11
N GLU A 149 24.64 10.06 -27.90
CA GLU A 149 25.39 9.45 -29.00
C GLU A 149 24.81 8.06 -29.27
N GLU A 150 23.76 8.05 -30.10
CA GLU A 150 23.25 6.84 -30.73
C GLU A 150 24.42 5.99 -31.24
N ASP A 151 24.59 4.82 -30.63
CA ASP A 151 25.35 3.72 -31.21
C ASP A 151 24.75 3.45 -32.61
N GLN A 152 25.40 4.00 -33.63
CA GLN A 152 25.21 3.65 -35.04
C GLN A 152 25.76 2.24 -35.34
N SER A 153 25.46 1.28 -34.47
CA SER A 153 25.30 -0.10 -34.90
C SER A 153 23.84 -0.23 -35.28
N SER A 154 23.56 -0.34 -36.57
CA SER A 154 22.24 -0.51 -37.14
C SER A 154 21.57 -1.79 -36.59
N ALA A 155 21.01 -1.72 -35.39
CA ALA A 155 20.10 -2.73 -34.88
C ALA A 155 18.85 -2.63 -35.74
N LYS A 156 18.64 -3.64 -36.60
CA LYS A 156 17.44 -3.74 -37.42
C LYS A 156 16.21 -3.53 -36.51
N PRO A 157 15.20 -2.77 -36.94
CA PRO A 157 13.97 -2.61 -36.17
C PRO A 157 13.39 -3.99 -35.83
N ARG A 158 12.92 -4.15 -34.60
CA ARG A 158 12.33 -5.42 -34.14
C ARG A 158 11.12 -5.77 -35.04
N PRO A 159 10.90 -7.07 -35.32
CA PRO A 159 9.89 -7.48 -36.30
C PRO A 159 8.44 -7.23 -35.84
N TYR A 160 8.20 -7.17 -34.53
CA TYR A 160 6.91 -6.84 -33.92
C TYR A 160 7.12 -6.37 -32.48
N SER A 161 6.09 -5.76 -31.89
CA SER A 161 5.96 -5.51 -30.45
C SER A 161 4.69 -6.19 -29.93
N TRP A 162 4.62 -6.47 -28.63
CA TRP A 162 3.42 -7.08 -28.05
C TRP A 162 3.28 -6.77 -26.57
N THR A 163 2.03 -6.71 -26.14
CA THR A 163 1.59 -6.47 -24.76
C THR A 163 0.47 -7.44 -24.40
N GLN A 164 0.21 -7.63 -23.11
CA GLN A 164 -0.90 -8.46 -22.66
C GLN A 164 -1.61 -7.88 -21.44
N SER A 165 -2.89 -8.21 -21.34
CA SER A 165 -3.71 -8.03 -20.13
C SER A 165 -4.06 -9.40 -19.54
N SER A 166 -4.89 -9.43 -18.50
CA SER A 166 -5.35 -10.69 -17.91
C SER A 166 -6.18 -11.55 -18.89
N ASP A 167 -6.84 -10.93 -19.86
CA ASP A 167 -7.80 -11.54 -20.78
C ASP A 167 -7.39 -11.52 -22.26
N SER A 168 -6.41 -10.70 -22.65
CA SER A 168 -6.08 -10.45 -24.06
C SER A 168 -4.58 -10.28 -24.29
N VAL A 169 -4.14 -10.47 -25.54
CA VAL A 169 -2.78 -10.22 -26.04
C VAL A 169 -2.88 -9.35 -27.28
N THR A 170 -2.13 -8.26 -27.33
CA THR A 170 -2.05 -7.38 -28.50
C THR A 170 -0.68 -7.48 -29.13
N VAL A 171 -0.63 -7.77 -30.44
CA VAL A 171 0.63 -7.91 -31.21
C VAL A 171 0.62 -6.90 -32.35
N ALA A 172 1.63 -6.05 -32.42
CA ALA A 172 1.73 -4.96 -33.38
C ALA A 172 2.90 -5.16 -34.35
N PHE A 173 2.61 -5.10 -35.65
CA PHE A 173 3.58 -5.22 -36.75
C PHE A 173 3.71 -3.88 -37.48
N PRO A 174 4.91 -3.28 -37.55
CA PRO A 174 5.13 -2.08 -38.35
C PRO A 174 5.18 -2.46 -39.84
N LEU A 175 4.32 -1.85 -40.66
CA LEU A 175 4.29 -2.05 -42.11
C LEU A 175 4.45 -0.71 -42.85
N PRO A 176 4.88 -0.70 -44.11
CA PRO A 176 4.92 0.54 -44.90
C PRO A 176 3.52 1.17 -45.00
N SER A 177 3.43 2.49 -44.86
CA SER A 177 2.16 3.26 -44.99
C SER A 177 1.53 3.17 -46.39
N THR A 178 2.27 2.67 -47.37
CA THR A 178 1.80 2.36 -48.74
C THR A 178 1.02 1.04 -48.82
N THR A 179 1.06 0.20 -47.78
CA THR A 179 0.35 -1.09 -47.73
C THR A 179 -1.16 -0.86 -47.70
N GLN A 180 -1.86 -1.41 -48.70
CA GLN A 180 -3.31 -1.37 -48.76
C GLN A 180 -3.91 -2.51 -47.93
N LYS A 181 -5.09 -2.28 -47.34
CA LYS A 181 -5.80 -3.29 -46.54
C LYS A 181 -6.05 -4.60 -47.32
N SER A 182 -6.27 -4.52 -48.63
CA SER A 182 -6.47 -5.69 -49.51
C SER A 182 -5.22 -6.56 -49.69
N GLN A 183 -4.05 -6.07 -49.29
CA GLN A 183 -2.78 -6.80 -49.35
C GLN A 183 -2.48 -7.56 -48.05
N ILE A 184 -3.25 -7.34 -46.98
CA ILE A 184 -3.02 -7.93 -45.66
C ILE A 184 -3.94 -9.14 -45.50
N HIS A 185 -3.35 -10.33 -45.43
CA HIS A 185 -4.06 -11.58 -45.23
C HIS A 185 -3.76 -12.13 -43.83
N VAL A 186 -4.72 -11.96 -42.91
CA VAL A 186 -4.65 -12.51 -41.54
C VAL A 186 -5.66 -13.64 -41.40
N ARG A 187 -5.21 -14.80 -40.91
CA ARG A 187 -6.07 -15.90 -40.48
C ARG A 187 -5.70 -16.29 -39.06
N LEU A 188 -6.67 -16.17 -38.16
CA LEU A 188 -6.57 -16.56 -36.76
C LEU A 188 -7.26 -17.92 -36.58
N ALA A 189 -6.53 -18.88 -36.03
CA ALA A 189 -7.05 -20.17 -35.58
C ALA A 189 -6.79 -20.33 -34.08
N SER A 190 -7.49 -21.26 -33.42
CA SER A 190 -7.47 -21.38 -31.96
C SER A 190 -6.06 -21.54 -31.37
N GLU A 191 -5.13 -22.16 -32.09
CA GLU A 191 -3.73 -22.34 -31.66
C GLU A 191 -2.71 -21.79 -32.66
N SER A 192 -3.13 -21.12 -33.75
CA SER A 192 -2.19 -20.69 -34.79
C SER A 192 -2.55 -19.38 -35.50
N LEU A 193 -1.51 -18.67 -35.92
CA LEU A 193 -1.57 -17.43 -36.71
C LEU A 193 -1.00 -17.66 -38.11
N SER A 194 -1.75 -17.27 -39.13
CA SER A 194 -1.20 -17.05 -40.47
C SER A 194 -1.32 -15.58 -40.85
N LEU A 195 -0.21 -14.93 -41.16
CA LEU A 195 -0.13 -13.54 -41.58
C LEU A 195 0.75 -13.45 -42.81
N SER A 196 0.20 -13.01 -43.94
CA SER A 196 0.97 -12.74 -45.16
C SER A 196 0.59 -11.40 -45.76
N ILE A 197 1.58 -10.67 -46.24
CA ILE A 197 1.38 -9.36 -46.87
C ILE A 197 1.88 -9.41 -48.30
N ASP A 198 0.99 -9.12 -49.24
CA ASP A 198 1.26 -9.15 -50.67
C ASP A 198 1.81 -7.81 -51.13
N GLY A 199 3.13 -7.70 -51.26
CA GLY A 199 3.82 -6.48 -51.69
C GLY A 199 5.14 -6.76 -52.40
N VAL A 200 5.56 -5.84 -53.28
CA VAL A 200 6.85 -5.92 -53.98
C VAL A 200 7.97 -5.77 -52.94
N GLU A 201 8.86 -6.75 -52.87
CA GLU A 201 10.09 -6.71 -52.07
C GLU A 201 11.03 -5.63 -52.63
N ASN A 202 10.73 -4.36 -52.37
CA ASN A 202 11.68 -3.28 -52.62
C ASN A 202 12.77 -3.36 -51.55
N SER A 203 13.98 -3.75 -51.96
CA SER A 203 15.16 -3.96 -51.09
C SER A 203 15.66 -2.69 -50.36
N ASP A 204 14.99 -1.55 -50.51
CA ASP A 204 15.34 -0.26 -49.88
C ASP A 204 14.46 0.09 -48.66
N LEU A 205 13.51 -0.77 -48.27
CA LEU A 205 12.72 -0.56 -47.04
C LEU A 205 13.45 -1.12 -45.81
N PRO A 206 13.55 -0.37 -44.69
CA PRO A 206 14.25 -0.79 -43.47
C PRO A 206 13.52 -1.88 -42.66
N VAL A 207 12.32 -2.31 -43.08
CA VAL A 207 11.47 -3.28 -42.38
C VAL A 207 11.10 -4.43 -43.32
N THR A 208 11.42 -5.67 -42.93
CA THR A 208 11.04 -6.89 -43.66
C THR A 208 9.56 -7.20 -43.44
N LEU A 209 8.80 -7.43 -44.51
CA LEU A 209 7.37 -7.75 -44.42
C LEU A 209 7.14 -9.10 -43.69
N PRO A 210 6.27 -9.16 -42.67
CA PRO A 210 6.00 -10.40 -41.95
C PRO A 210 5.31 -11.44 -42.83
N LYS A 211 5.86 -12.66 -42.82
CA LYS A 211 5.31 -13.86 -43.47
C LYS A 211 5.26 -14.98 -42.43
N TYR A 212 4.11 -15.18 -41.80
CA TYR A 212 3.86 -16.26 -40.87
C TYR A 212 2.87 -17.24 -41.50
N SER A 213 3.27 -18.50 -41.64
CA SER A 213 2.40 -19.57 -42.17
C SER A 213 2.05 -20.56 -41.07
N SER A 214 0.81 -20.51 -40.57
CA SER A 214 0.29 -21.42 -39.54
C SER A 214 1.18 -21.54 -38.31
N LYS A 215 1.71 -20.41 -37.82
CA LYS A 215 2.63 -20.39 -36.69
C LYS A 215 1.89 -20.64 -35.38
N SER A 216 2.38 -21.56 -34.56
CA SER A 216 1.75 -21.90 -33.27
C SER A 216 1.87 -20.75 -32.28
N LEU A 217 0.74 -20.34 -31.72
CA LEU A 217 0.68 -19.40 -30.59
C LEU A 217 1.11 -20.11 -29.30
N TRP A 218 1.47 -19.33 -28.28
CA TRP A 218 1.92 -19.87 -26.98
C TRP A 218 0.79 -20.58 -26.20
N ASP A 219 -0.44 -20.07 -26.28
CA ASP A 219 -1.64 -20.69 -25.74
C ASP A 219 -2.84 -20.42 -26.67
N ARG A 220 -3.99 -21.03 -26.35
CA ARG A 220 -5.21 -20.96 -27.14
C ARG A 220 -5.87 -19.59 -27.09
N ILE A 221 -6.43 -19.18 -28.22
CA ILE A 221 -7.20 -17.95 -28.39
C ILE A 221 -8.66 -18.23 -28.78
N GLN A 222 -9.54 -17.29 -28.46
CA GLN A 222 -10.93 -17.28 -28.90
C GLN A 222 -11.03 -16.62 -30.28
N THR A 223 -11.18 -17.42 -31.34
CA THR A 223 -11.17 -16.92 -32.72
C THR A 223 -12.35 -16.04 -33.08
N GLU A 224 -13.49 -16.17 -32.39
CA GLU A 224 -14.71 -15.40 -32.69
C GLU A 224 -14.63 -13.95 -32.21
N THR A 225 -13.86 -13.70 -31.15
CA THR A 225 -13.73 -12.38 -30.53
C THR A 225 -12.38 -11.71 -30.82
N SER A 226 -11.40 -12.49 -31.29
CA SER A 226 -10.11 -11.95 -31.76
C SER A 226 -10.26 -11.25 -33.13
N TYR A 227 -9.63 -10.08 -33.29
CA TYR A 227 -9.68 -9.29 -34.51
C TYR A 227 -8.35 -8.60 -34.80
N TRP A 228 -8.27 -7.95 -35.96
CA TRP A 228 -7.10 -7.14 -36.33
C TRP A 228 -7.52 -5.78 -36.87
N THR A 229 -6.67 -4.79 -36.66
CA THR A 229 -6.83 -3.41 -37.13
C THR A 229 -5.60 -3.00 -37.92
N TRP A 230 -5.80 -2.11 -38.89
CA TRP A 230 -4.72 -1.54 -39.69
C TRP A 230 -4.86 -0.02 -39.64
N ASP A 231 -3.90 0.62 -38.99
CA ASP A 231 -3.79 2.07 -38.91
C ASP A 231 -2.71 2.56 -39.88
N ARG A 232 -3.08 3.48 -40.76
CA ARG A 232 -2.19 4.04 -41.77
C ARG A 232 -1.51 5.34 -41.31
N GLU A 233 -2.00 5.97 -40.26
CA GLU A 233 -1.65 7.35 -39.86
C GLU A 233 -0.66 7.43 -38.69
N ALA A 234 -0.11 6.30 -38.23
CA ALA A 234 0.79 6.25 -37.07
C ALA A 234 2.08 7.08 -37.24
N GLU A 235 2.74 7.06 -38.42
CA GLU A 235 3.86 7.95 -38.77
C GLU A 235 3.93 8.15 -40.31
N HIS A 236 4.39 9.30 -40.83
CA HIS A 236 4.37 9.64 -42.27
C HIS A 236 5.06 8.62 -43.23
N ALA A 237 5.78 7.61 -42.71
CA ALA A 237 6.42 6.54 -43.48
C ALA A 237 5.86 5.12 -43.18
N PHE A 238 5.33 4.84 -41.99
CA PHE A 238 4.91 3.50 -41.55
C PHE A 238 3.50 3.52 -40.94
N GLY A 239 2.73 2.47 -41.22
CA GLY A 239 1.46 2.17 -40.54
C GLY A 239 1.60 0.97 -39.62
N LEU A 240 0.62 0.75 -38.75
CA LEU A 240 0.63 -0.26 -37.71
C LEU A 240 -0.48 -1.30 -37.91
N LEU A 241 -0.11 -2.57 -38.02
CA LEU A 241 -1.03 -3.70 -38.02
C LEU A 241 -1.10 -4.28 -36.61
N SER A 242 -2.24 -4.13 -35.94
CA SER A 242 -2.44 -4.62 -34.58
C SER A 242 -3.38 -5.83 -34.58
N LEU A 243 -2.92 -6.93 -33.99
CA LEU A 243 -3.70 -8.14 -33.76
C LEU A 243 -4.15 -8.15 -32.29
N HIS A 244 -5.46 -8.17 -32.06
CA HIS A 244 -6.06 -8.30 -30.74
C HIS A 244 -6.55 -9.74 -30.56
N LEU A 245 -5.86 -10.48 -29.69
CA LEU A 245 -6.08 -11.90 -29.46
C LEU A 245 -6.68 -12.12 -28.08
N ASP A 246 -7.91 -12.62 -28.03
CA ASP A 246 -8.56 -12.93 -26.75
C ASP A 246 -8.11 -14.29 -26.25
N LYS A 247 -7.63 -14.34 -25.00
CA LYS A 247 -7.15 -15.57 -24.38
C LYS A 247 -8.33 -16.50 -24.14
N GLN A 248 -8.21 -17.76 -24.52
CA GLN A 248 -9.19 -18.76 -24.11
C GLN A 248 -9.13 -19.01 -22.60
N ASN A 249 -7.92 -18.93 -22.02
CA ASN A 249 -7.68 -19.08 -20.59
C ASN A 249 -7.40 -17.71 -19.94
N VAL A 250 -8.45 -17.09 -19.41
CA VAL A 250 -8.35 -15.81 -18.69
C VAL A 250 -7.51 -15.99 -17.42
N GLY A 251 -6.59 -15.05 -17.16
CA GLY A 251 -5.68 -15.06 -16.03
C GLY A 251 -4.32 -15.71 -16.30
N THR A 252 -4.13 -16.33 -17.48
CA THR A 252 -2.84 -16.92 -17.86
C THR A 252 -1.90 -15.86 -18.42
N LYS A 253 -0.69 -15.75 -17.86
CA LYS A 253 0.36 -14.85 -18.36
C LYS A 253 1.16 -15.55 -19.46
N TRP A 254 1.13 -14.98 -20.67
CA TRP A 254 1.93 -15.46 -21.80
C TRP A 254 3.38 -15.02 -21.59
N MET A 255 4.34 -15.93 -21.76
CA MET A 255 5.76 -15.59 -21.68
C MET A 255 6.31 -15.10 -23.02
N GLN A 256 5.66 -15.49 -24.12
CA GLN A 256 5.99 -15.16 -25.50
C GLN A 256 4.73 -15.28 -26.37
N VAL A 257 4.73 -14.69 -27.58
CA VAL A 257 3.60 -14.75 -28.51
C VAL A 257 3.52 -16.11 -29.23
N PHE A 258 4.67 -16.63 -29.66
CA PHE A 258 4.77 -17.85 -30.46
C PHE A 258 5.43 -18.98 -29.67
N ALA A 259 4.92 -20.21 -29.78
CA ALA A 259 5.44 -21.36 -29.05
C ALA A 259 6.90 -21.73 -29.41
N SER A 260 7.37 -21.38 -30.62
CA SER A 260 8.73 -21.67 -31.10
C SER A 260 9.78 -20.62 -30.76
N ALA A 261 9.39 -19.46 -30.20
CA ALA A 261 10.34 -18.40 -29.84
C ALA A 261 11.39 -18.93 -28.84
N GLY A 262 12.67 -18.66 -29.10
CA GLY A 262 13.80 -19.05 -28.24
C GLY A 262 14.29 -20.51 -28.35
N THR A 263 13.71 -21.33 -29.25
CA THR A 263 14.07 -22.77 -29.37
C THR A 263 15.20 -23.08 -30.37
N THR A 264 15.65 -22.09 -31.15
CA THR A 264 16.73 -22.24 -32.14
C THR A 264 18.08 -21.80 -31.58
N THR A 265 19.12 -22.60 -31.84
CA THR A 265 20.50 -22.29 -31.43
C THR A 265 20.99 -20.98 -32.06
N ALA A 266 21.87 -20.26 -31.35
CA ALA A 266 22.35 -18.91 -31.71
C ALA A 266 22.87 -18.75 -33.15
N ALA A 267 23.29 -19.83 -33.83
CA ALA A 267 23.74 -19.81 -35.23
C ALA A 267 22.60 -19.89 -36.27
N ALA A 268 21.38 -20.29 -35.88
CA ALA A 268 20.19 -20.37 -36.74
C ALA A 268 19.19 -19.22 -36.48
N ALA A 269 19.31 -18.55 -35.34
CA ALA A 269 18.53 -17.36 -34.98
C ALA A 269 18.83 -16.14 -35.88
N GLU A 270 20.05 -16.05 -36.44
CA GLU A 270 20.40 -14.99 -37.40
C GLU A 270 19.74 -15.18 -38.78
N ALA A 271 19.24 -16.39 -39.10
CA ALA A 271 18.67 -16.73 -40.40
C ALA A 271 17.13 -16.76 -40.43
N SER A 272 16.45 -16.80 -39.27
CA SER A 272 14.99 -16.90 -39.17
C SER A 272 14.42 -15.80 -38.27
N ILE A 273 14.14 -14.63 -38.87
CA ILE A 273 13.48 -13.47 -38.23
C ILE A 273 12.16 -13.89 -37.55
N GLU A 274 11.53 -14.96 -38.06
CA GLU A 274 10.28 -15.48 -37.55
C GLU A 274 10.38 -15.97 -36.10
N ASP A 275 11.51 -16.53 -35.64
CA ASP A 275 11.66 -17.16 -34.30
C ASP A 275 12.39 -16.29 -33.26
N VAL A 276 12.54 -14.99 -33.54
CA VAL A 276 13.14 -14.03 -32.60
C VAL A 276 12.24 -13.89 -31.37
N GLU A 277 12.83 -14.11 -30.19
CA GLU A 277 12.21 -13.84 -28.90
C GLU A 277 12.14 -12.33 -28.69
N VAL A 278 10.92 -11.79 -28.75
CA VAL A 278 10.65 -10.36 -28.51
C VAL A 278 10.11 -10.22 -27.09
N PRO A 279 10.78 -9.49 -26.18
CA PRO A 279 10.27 -9.24 -24.85
C PRO A 279 9.01 -8.37 -24.89
N GLU A 280 8.15 -8.51 -23.89
CA GLU A 280 6.94 -7.70 -23.72
C GLU A 280 7.32 -6.21 -23.71
N THR A 281 6.83 -5.46 -24.70
CA THR A 281 7.20 -4.07 -24.94
C THR A 281 5.97 -3.28 -25.32
N LEU A 282 5.81 -2.10 -24.71
CA LEU A 282 4.73 -1.18 -25.05
C LEU A 282 4.85 -0.73 -26.51
N ASP A 283 3.70 -0.59 -27.16
CA ASP A 283 3.59 -0.10 -28.54
C ASP A 283 4.21 1.31 -28.68
N PRO A 284 5.05 1.55 -29.71
CA PRO A 284 5.51 2.91 -30.08
C PRO A 284 4.41 3.97 -30.18
N SER A 285 3.20 3.64 -30.64
CA SER A 285 2.08 4.59 -30.74
C SER A 285 1.47 4.93 -29.37
N GLU A 286 1.37 3.97 -28.46
CA GLU A 286 1.01 4.21 -27.06
C GLU A 286 2.11 5.01 -26.33
N LEU A 287 3.38 4.69 -26.59
CA LEU A 287 4.51 5.47 -26.08
C LEU A 287 4.51 6.90 -26.64
N TRP A 288 4.08 7.11 -27.88
CA TRP A 288 3.91 8.44 -28.45
C TRP A 288 2.77 9.20 -27.78
N HIS A 289 1.61 8.58 -27.54
CA HIS A 289 0.53 9.20 -26.76
C HIS A 289 0.94 9.51 -25.31
N ILE A 290 1.68 8.61 -24.67
CA ILE A 290 2.24 8.84 -23.33
C ILE A 290 3.26 9.98 -23.37
N ARG A 291 4.10 10.07 -24.42
CA ARG A 291 5.09 11.12 -24.60
C ARG A 291 4.46 12.47 -24.92
N GLU A 292 3.43 12.51 -25.76
CA GLU A 292 2.64 13.71 -26.08
C GLU A 292 1.87 14.20 -24.84
N SER A 293 1.28 13.29 -24.07
CA SER A 293 0.66 13.61 -22.78
C SER A 293 1.69 14.17 -21.79
N LEU A 294 2.85 13.53 -21.65
CA LEU A 294 3.94 13.99 -20.80
C LEU A 294 4.53 15.33 -21.28
N GLU A 295 4.66 15.54 -22.58
CA GLU A 295 5.15 16.79 -23.17
C GLU A 295 4.15 17.93 -22.96
N LYS A 296 2.85 17.67 -23.10
CA LYS A 296 1.78 18.62 -22.78
C LYS A 296 1.77 19.00 -21.29
N HIS A 297 1.98 18.03 -20.40
CA HIS A 297 2.04 18.27 -18.96
C HIS A 297 3.33 18.95 -18.49
N THR A 298 4.46 18.71 -19.16
CA THR A 298 5.77 19.30 -18.80
C THR A 298 6.03 20.64 -19.48
N ALA A 299 5.49 20.89 -20.67
CA ALA A 299 5.49 22.21 -21.30
C ALA A 299 4.74 23.23 -20.44
N ALA A 300 3.61 22.84 -19.84
CA ALA A 300 2.84 23.66 -18.89
C ALA A 300 3.62 23.99 -17.60
N LEU A 301 4.58 23.15 -17.20
CA LEU A 301 5.46 23.43 -16.05
C LEU A 301 6.63 24.35 -16.42
N ARG A 302 7.03 24.42 -17.70
CA ARG A 302 8.20 25.20 -18.15
C ARG A 302 7.85 26.64 -18.55
N THR A 303 6.65 26.89 -19.07
CA THR A 303 6.21 28.23 -19.48
C THR A 303 5.58 29.04 -18.35
N GLY A 304 5.22 28.42 -17.22
CA GLY A 304 4.60 29.11 -16.09
C GLY A 304 3.23 29.72 -16.42
N GLU A 305 2.65 29.36 -17.56
CA GLU A 305 1.28 29.70 -17.92
C GLU A 305 0.38 28.54 -17.53
N ASP A 306 -0.42 28.80 -16.50
CA ASP A 306 -1.45 27.92 -15.96
C ASP A 306 -2.30 27.33 -17.10
N ALA A 307 -2.37 26.00 -17.18
CA ALA A 307 -3.29 25.31 -18.08
C ALA A 307 -4.78 25.52 -17.73
N SER A 308 -5.11 26.43 -16.79
CA SER A 308 -6.49 26.77 -16.41
C SER A 308 -6.96 28.14 -16.92
N GLY A 309 -6.09 29.01 -17.44
CA GLY A 309 -6.50 30.33 -17.96
C GLY A 309 -7.31 31.20 -16.99
N LEU A 310 -7.33 30.89 -15.69
CA LEU A 310 -8.10 31.59 -14.66
C LEU A 310 -7.30 31.56 -13.36
N GLY A 311 -6.58 32.64 -13.09
CA GLY A 311 -5.66 32.78 -11.95
C GLY A 311 -6.32 32.58 -10.58
N LEU A 312 -6.46 31.32 -10.16
CA LEU A 312 -6.85 30.89 -8.82
C LEU A 312 -6.03 29.64 -8.47
N GLY A 313 -5.24 29.74 -7.41
CA GLY A 313 -4.30 28.69 -6.99
C GLY A 313 -4.96 27.40 -6.49
N LYS A 314 -4.09 26.40 -6.23
CA LYS A 314 -4.34 25.12 -5.52
C LYS A 314 -5.78 24.60 -5.58
N GLY A 315 -6.03 23.74 -6.55
CA GLY A 315 -7.23 22.89 -6.58
C GLY A 315 -7.73 22.74 -7.99
N VAL A 316 -7.27 21.69 -8.68
CA VAL A 316 -8.04 21.15 -9.81
C VAL A 316 -9.04 20.18 -9.19
N PRO A 317 -10.36 20.44 -9.25
CA PRO A 317 -11.37 19.43 -8.93
C PRO A 317 -11.33 18.37 -10.04
N SER A 318 -11.37 17.10 -9.65
CA SER A 318 -11.51 15.99 -10.59
C SER A 318 -12.78 16.18 -11.44
N LEU A 319 -12.63 16.03 -12.76
CA LEU A 319 -13.70 15.95 -13.75
C LEU A 319 -14.48 14.63 -13.55
N ALA A 320 -15.27 14.53 -12.49
CA ALA A 320 -16.25 13.46 -12.29
C ALA A 320 -17.32 13.91 -11.29
N GLU A 321 -17.98 15.03 -11.58
CA GLU A 321 -19.17 15.43 -10.85
C GLU A 321 -20.35 14.56 -11.35
N GLY A 322 -20.55 13.39 -10.73
CA GLY A 322 -21.74 12.56 -10.92
C GLY A 322 -21.53 11.08 -11.23
N GLU A 323 -20.30 10.63 -11.43
CA GLU A 323 -20.00 9.20 -11.57
C GLU A 323 -19.54 8.63 -10.23
N MET A 324 -20.12 7.48 -9.86
CA MET A 324 -19.79 6.72 -8.66
C MET A 324 -18.36 6.19 -8.81
N ASP A 325 -17.39 6.90 -8.24
CA ASP A 325 -15.97 6.52 -8.31
C ASP A 325 -15.71 5.29 -7.42
N GLU A 326 -15.82 4.10 -8.03
CA GLU A 326 -15.54 2.81 -7.38
C GLU A 326 -14.08 2.71 -6.90
N GLU A 327 -13.16 3.52 -7.44
CA GLU A 327 -11.75 3.53 -7.02
C GLU A 327 -11.56 4.23 -5.66
N LEU A 328 -12.35 5.27 -5.36
CA LEU A 328 -12.32 5.93 -4.06
C LEU A 328 -12.69 4.97 -2.94
N ASP A 329 -13.76 4.18 -3.12
CA ASP A 329 -14.20 3.19 -2.14
C ASP A 329 -13.17 2.06 -1.95
N ALA A 330 -12.44 1.68 -3.00
CA ALA A 330 -11.36 0.68 -2.91
C ALA A 330 -10.23 1.16 -1.97
N SER A 331 -9.90 2.44 -2.01
CA SER A 331 -8.81 3.05 -1.24
C SER A 331 -9.13 3.30 0.26
N VAL A 332 -10.39 3.16 0.69
CA VAL A 332 -10.79 3.50 2.06
C VAL A 332 -10.25 2.54 3.11
N GLY A 333 -9.63 3.10 4.14
CA GLY A 333 -9.08 2.37 5.28
C GLY A 333 -7.58 2.21 5.18
N ARG A 334 -6.95 1.86 6.30
CA ARG A 334 -5.50 1.66 6.37
C ARG A 334 -5.17 0.21 6.14
N ARG A 335 -4.30 -0.09 5.18
CA ARG A 335 -3.71 -1.42 5.06
C ARG A 335 -2.95 -1.71 6.35
N ALA A 336 -3.28 -2.81 7.01
CA ALA A 336 -2.72 -3.16 8.29
C ALA A 336 -2.29 -4.63 8.31
N PHE A 337 -1.15 -4.88 8.93
CA PHE A 337 -0.57 -6.19 9.17
C PHE A 337 -0.71 -6.53 10.65
N LEU A 338 -1.33 -7.66 10.95
CA LEU A 338 -1.40 -8.19 12.31
C LEU A 338 -0.26 -9.19 12.53
N SER A 339 0.63 -8.87 13.46
CA SER A 339 1.76 -9.71 13.87
C SER A 339 1.69 -10.01 15.37
N TRP A 340 2.21 -11.18 15.75
CA TRP A 340 2.21 -11.66 17.12
C TRP A 340 3.62 -11.96 17.60
N PHE A 341 3.97 -11.49 18.80
CA PHE A 341 5.29 -11.66 19.39
C PHE A 341 5.19 -12.06 20.86
N GLY A 342 5.96 -13.07 21.26
CA GLY A 342 6.09 -13.52 22.64
C GLY A 342 6.59 -12.41 23.54
N ARG A 343 6.15 -12.42 24.80
CA ARG A 343 6.53 -11.37 25.76
C ARG A 343 8.03 -11.33 26.02
N GLU A 344 8.66 -12.49 26.25
CA GLU A 344 10.00 -12.59 26.84
C GLU A 344 11.12 -12.51 25.80
N ASP A 345 10.97 -13.25 24.70
CA ASP A 345 11.98 -13.41 23.65
C ASP A 345 11.59 -12.72 22.34
N GLY A 346 10.36 -12.22 22.23
CA GLY A 346 9.81 -11.66 21.01
C GLY A 346 9.50 -12.72 19.97
N SER A 347 9.64 -14.02 20.26
CA SER A 347 9.47 -15.08 19.28
C SER A 347 8.04 -15.12 18.75
N ARG A 348 7.86 -15.57 17.50
CA ARG A 348 6.53 -15.68 16.93
C ARG A 348 5.86 -16.96 17.44
N PRO A 349 4.62 -16.90 17.97
CA PRO A 349 3.91 -18.08 18.40
C PRO A 349 3.78 -19.10 17.24
N PRO A 350 3.79 -20.42 17.49
CA PRO A 350 3.73 -21.44 16.43
C PRO A 350 2.51 -21.33 15.50
N TRP A 351 1.41 -20.77 16.01
CA TRP A 351 0.17 -20.55 15.27
C TRP A 351 0.16 -19.24 14.44
N ALA A 352 1.18 -18.39 14.57
CA ALA A 352 1.38 -17.16 13.80
C ALA A 352 2.81 -17.07 13.21
N PRO A 353 3.19 -17.99 12.31
CA PRO A 353 4.53 -18.04 11.75
C PRO A 353 4.82 -16.88 10.78
N ALA A 354 6.09 -16.70 10.44
CA ALA A 354 6.53 -15.68 9.51
C ALA A 354 6.09 -15.89 8.06
N GLY A 355 5.81 -14.79 7.35
CA GLY A 355 5.34 -14.80 5.96
C GLY A 355 3.85 -15.14 5.81
N LYS A 356 3.12 -15.32 6.92
CA LYS A 356 1.67 -15.53 6.96
C LYS A 356 0.96 -14.49 7.83
N GLU A 357 1.43 -13.25 7.77
CA GLU A 357 0.79 -12.14 8.46
C GLU A 357 -0.65 -11.93 7.92
N ASN A 358 -1.59 -11.70 8.83
CA ASN A 358 -2.96 -11.41 8.42
C ASN A 358 -3.01 -9.96 7.94
N VAL A 359 -3.20 -9.79 6.63
CA VAL A 359 -3.39 -8.49 5.99
C VAL A 359 -4.86 -8.15 5.99
N CYS A 360 -5.21 -6.95 6.44
CA CYS A 360 -6.57 -6.46 6.42
C CYS A 360 -6.61 -4.96 6.10
N GLN A 361 -7.78 -4.47 5.68
CA GLN A 361 -8.02 -3.04 5.49
C GLN A 361 -8.80 -2.51 6.70
N LEU A 362 -8.06 -1.88 7.61
CA LEU A 362 -8.54 -1.41 8.90
C LEU A 362 -9.34 -0.11 8.73
N LEU A 363 -10.59 -0.14 9.15
CA LEU A 363 -11.48 1.03 9.15
C LEU A 363 -11.48 1.73 10.50
N SER A 364 -11.46 0.97 11.60
CA SER A 364 -11.58 1.55 12.95
C SER A 364 -10.92 0.72 14.05
N LEU A 365 -10.38 1.41 15.05
CA LEU A 365 -9.78 0.86 16.26
C LEU A 365 -10.63 1.15 17.50
N PRO A 366 -10.49 0.40 18.61
CA PRO A 366 -11.17 0.73 19.85
C PRO A 366 -10.79 2.12 20.33
N VAL A 367 -11.73 2.86 20.93
CA VAL A 367 -11.42 4.18 21.50
C VAL A 367 -10.37 4.01 22.62
N PRO A 368 -9.24 4.75 22.58
CA PRO A 368 -8.24 4.70 23.64
C PRO A 368 -8.81 5.12 24.99
N GLY A 369 -8.47 4.44 26.08
CA GLY A 369 -8.93 4.77 27.43
C GLY A 369 -10.30 4.19 27.81
N GLU A 370 -10.98 3.47 26.91
CA GLU A 370 -12.15 2.69 27.28
C GLU A 370 -11.75 1.29 27.79
N ASP A 371 -12.37 0.86 28.89
CA ASP A 371 -12.24 -0.50 29.46
C ASP A 371 -12.87 -1.54 28.53
N ASN A 372 -12.17 -1.87 27.44
CA ASN A 372 -12.56 -2.93 26.54
C ASN A 372 -12.00 -4.25 27.07
N THR A 373 -12.88 -5.13 27.55
CA THR A 373 -12.53 -6.46 28.04
C THR A 373 -11.96 -7.39 26.97
N SER A 374 -12.13 -7.03 25.69
CA SER A 374 -11.67 -7.80 24.55
C SER A 374 -11.26 -6.86 23.41
N LEU A 375 -10.15 -7.18 22.74
CA LEU A 375 -9.71 -6.48 21.54
C LEU A 375 -10.77 -6.60 20.43
N SER A 376 -11.12 -5.48 19.80
CA SER A 376 -12.00 -5.46 18.63
C SER A 376 -11.41 -4.61 17.51
N LEU A 377 -11.64 -5.02 16.26
CA LEU A 377 -11.23 -4.31 15.05
C LEU A 377 -12.41 -4.20 14.11
N VAL A 378 -12.53 -3.08 13.40
CA VAL A 378 -13.46 -2.96 12.27
C VAL A 378 -12.67 -3.04 10.99
N VAL A 379 -12.92 -4.09 10.20
CA VAL A 379 -12.24 -4.39 8.94
C VAL A 379 -13.21 -4.20 7.79
N LYS A 380 -12.71 -3.68 6.66
CA LYS A 380 -13.49 -3.54 5.44
C LYS A 380 -13.75 -4.91 4.80
N GLU A 381 -15.01 -5.22 4.55
CA GLU A 381 -15.43 -6.35 3.69
C GLU A 381 -16.46 -5.83 2.68
N GLY A 382 -16.02 -5.63 1.44
CA GLY A 382 -16.82 -4.91 0.44
C GLY A 382 -17.11 -3.48 0.88
N LEU A 383 -18.39 -3.10 0.95
CA LEU A 383 -18.85 -1.79 1.42
C LEU A 383 -19.02 -1.71 2.94
N ASP A 384 -19.05 -2.86 3.63
CA ASP A 384 -19.38 -2.95 5.04
C ASP A 384 -18.13 -2.92 5.94
N GLY A 385 -18.33 -2.45 7.16
CA GLY A 385 -17.34 -2.54 8.24
C GLY A 385 -17.65 -3.68 9.18
N VAL A 386 -16.94 -4.79 9.04
CA VAL A 386 -17.16 -6.01 9.84
C VAL A 386 -16.36 -5.92 11.14
N VAL A 387 -17.05 -6.09 12.27
CA VAL A 387 -16.44 -6.04 13.60
C VAL A 387 -15.96 -7.43 13.99
N TYR A 388 -14.66 -7.57 14.15
CA TYR A 388 -14.01 -8.75 14.67
C TYR A 388 -13.61 -8.52 16.12
N THR A 389 -14.01 -9.42 17.00
CA THR A 389 -13.60 -9.41 18.40
C THR A 389 -12.69 -10.60 18.66
N LEU A 390 -11.53 -10.33 19.27
CA LEU A 390 -10.59 -11.35 19.69
C LEU A 390 -11.15 -12.07 20.91
N ARG A 391 -11.39 -13.38 20.78
CA ARG A 391 -11.72 -14.23 21.91
C ARG A 391 -10.47 -14.98 22.36
N ALA A 392 -10.14 -14.82 23.64
CA ALA A 392 -9.16 -15.63 24.32
C ALA A 392 -9.58 -17.11 24.25
N SER A 393 -8.60 -17.98 23.99
CA SER A 393 -8.79 -19.41 23.88
C SER A 393 -7.49 -20.08 24.31
N ALA A 394 -7.58 -21.25 24.93
CA ALA A 394 -6.44 -21.92 25.56
C ALA A 394 -5.33 -22.31 24.58
N GLU A 395 -5.63 -22.45 23.28
CA GLU A 395 -4.65 -22.87 22.26
C GLU A 395 -4.22 -21.73 21.35
N LYS A 396 -5.19 -20.97 20.79
CA LYS A 396 -4.94 -19.88 19.85
C LYS A 396 -6.03 -18.82 19.94
N PRO A 397 -5.68 -17.52 19.97
CA PRO A 397 -6.68 -16.47 19.99
C PRO A 397 -7.46 -16.50 18.67
N LYS A 398 -8.79 -16.43 18.76
CA LYS A 398 -9.67 -16.53 17.59
C LYS A 398 -10.41 -15.24 17.38
N TRP A 399 -10.30 -14.68 16.18
CA TRP A 399 -11.15 -13.59 15.73
C TRP A 399 -12.55 -14.13 15.44
N VAL A 400 -13.55 -13.54 16.08
CA VAL A 400 -14.96 -13.89 15.89
C VAL A 400 -15.70 -12.66 15.42
N HIS A 401 -16.42 -12.78 14.32
CA HIS A 401 -17.36 -11.77 13.86
C HIS A 401 -18.42 -11.54 14.93
N SER A 402 -18.56 -10.29 15.39
CA SER A 402 -19.49 -9.90 16.44
C SER A 402 -20.64 -9.03 15.93
N SER A 403 -20.37 -8.15 14.96
CA SER A 403 -21.37 -7.26 14.37
C SER A 403 -20.87 -6.68 13.05
N THR A 404 -21.75 -6.00 12.32
CA THR A 404 -21.42 -5.34 11.05
C THR A 404 -22.00 -3.93 11.04
N PHE A 405 -21.18 -2.97 10.60
CA PHE A 405 -21.61 -1.61 10.25
C PHE A 405 -21.87 -1.57 8.75
N SER A 406 -23.15 -1.57 8.37
CA SER A 406 -23.55 -1.53 6.96
C SER A 406 -23.00 -0.27 6.27
N ALA A 407 -22.48 -0.40 5.06
CA ALA A 407 -21.96 0.69 4.22
C ALA A 407 -20.91 1.59 4.90
N LEU A 408 -20.20 1.12 5.94
CA LEU A 408 -19.25 1.96 6.68
C LEU A 408 -18.11 2.46 5.77
N ALA A 409 -17.61 1.62 4.87
CA ALA A 409 -16.53 2.01 3.97
C ALA A 409 -16.95 3.17 3.06
N PHE A 410 -18.16 3.09 2.49
CA PHE A 410 -18.75 4.17 1.71
C PHE A 410 -18.92 5.46 2.52
N VAL A 411 -19.40 5.37 3.77
CA VAL A 411 -19.53 6.56 4.62
C VAL A 411 -18.17 7.20 4.89
N LEU A 412 -17.13 6.39 5.13
CA LEU A 412 -15.78 6.87 5.36
C LEU A 412 -15.12 7.43 4.10
N ALA A 413 -15.43 6.89 2.90
CA ALA A 413 -14.95 7.40 1.61
C ALA A 413 -15.32 8.88 1.40
N SER A 414 -16.51 9.26 1.84
CA SER A 414 -17.01 10.64 1.73
C SER A 414 -16.38 11.63 2.73
N LYS A 415 -15.41 11.20 3.54
CA LYS A 415 -14.77 12.03 4.58
C LYS A 415 -13.38 12.46 4.16
N ARG A 416 -13.02 13.70 4.50
CA ARG A 416 -11.73 14.28 4.09
C ARG A 416 -10.56 13.74 4.88
N ASP A 417 -10.80 13.36 6.14
CA ASP A 417 -9.79 12.82 7.03
C ASP A 417 -10.38 11.69 7.87
N VAL A 418 -9.79 10.50 7.76
CA VAL A 418 -10.20 9.27 8.47
C VAL A 418 -9.11 8.77 9.43
N ARG A 419 -8.11 9.60 9.75
CA ARG A 419 -7.01 9.25 10.66
C ARG A 419 -7.49 8.97 12.08
N PHE A 420 -8.56 9.62 12.51
CA PHE A 420 -9.15 9.40 13.83
C PHE A 420 -10.51 8.72 13.68
N THR A 421 -10.47 7.41 13.40
CA THR A 421 -11.68 6.58 13.30
C THR A 421 -11.67 5.52 14.38
N PHE A 422 -12.51 5.70 15.40
CA PHE A 422 -12.57 4.82 16.57
C PHE A 422 -13.94 4.19 16.76
N HIS A 423 -14.03 3.07 17.46
CA HIS A 423 -15.31 2.43 17.75
C HIS A 423 -15.46 2.05 19.21
N SER A 424 -16.71 2.04 19.65
CA SER A 424 -17.14 1.64 20.99
C SER A 424 -18.57 1.16 20.93
N ARG A 425 -18.86 0.00 21.54
CA ARG A 425 -20.20 -0.55 21.80
C ARG A 425 -21.22 -0.28 20.67
N GLY A 426 -20.93 -0.76 19.46
CA GLY A 426 -21.84 -0.63 18.30
C GLY A 426 -21.92 0.79 17.72
N THR A 427 -20.95 1.65 18.00
CA THR A 427 -20.83 3.00 17.44
C THR A 427 -19.41 3.21 16.92
N VAL A 428 -19.28 3.76 15.71
CA VAL A 428 -18.03 4.27 15.12
C VAL A 428 -18.07 5.79 15.16
N TYR A 429 -16.96 6.39 15.54
CA TYR A 429 -16.70 7.82 15.55
C TYR A 429 -15.63 8.08 14.49
N ALA A 430 -16.00 8.76 13.41
CA ALA A 430 -15.06 9.29 12.45
C ALA A 430 -14.89 10.78 12.71
N LEU A 431 -13.66 11.21 12.98
CA LEU A 431 -13.36 12.57 13.38
C LEU A 431 -12.55 13.24 12.29
N GLU A 432 -13.10 14.31 11.75
CA GLU A 432 -12.39 15.14 10.78
C GLU A 432 -11.51 16.14 11.50
N ASN A 433 -10.28 16.25 11.00
CA ASN A 433 -9.37 17.29 11.42
C ASN A 433 -9.90 18.64 10.87
N GLY A 434 -10.19 19.59 11.77
CA GLY A 434 -10.63 20.92 11.38
C GLY A 434 -9.54 21.64 10.57
N SER A 435 -9.94 22.45 9.59
CA SER A 435 -9.01 23.43 9.01
C SER A 435 -9.03 24.69 9.86
N LEU A 436 -7.98 25.52 9.77
CA LEU A 436 -7.80 26.78 10.53
C LEU A 436 -9.00 27.76 10.48
N SER A 437 -9.95 27.55 9.57
CA SER A 437 -11.16 28.38 9.39
C SER A 437 -12.47 27.60 9.41
N ARG A 438 -12.43 26.27 9.42
CA ARG A 438 -13.61 25.41 9.37
C ARG A 438 -13.43 24.32 10.42
N GLY A 439 -14.20 24.46 11.50
CA GLY A 439 -14.27 23.51 12.59
C GLY A 439 -14.36 22.04 12.13
N GLY A 440 -13.92 21.12 12.98
CA GLY A 440 -13.96 19.68 12.72
C GLY A 440 -15.25 19.05 13.21
N ASN A 441 -15.72 18.06 12.44
CA ASN A 441 -16.94 17.33 12.72
C ASN A 441 -16.62 15.94 13.26
N ALA A 442 -17.39 15.51 14.25
CA ALA A 442 -17.50 14.12 14.67
C ALA A 442 -18.72 13.49 14.00
N TYR A 443 -18.47 12.51 13.14
CA TYR A 443 -19.51 11.68 12.53
C TYR A 443 -19.69 10.44 13.38
N ILE A 444 -20.91 10.27 13.91
CA ILE A 444 -21.29 9.19 14.80
C ILE A 444 -22.13 8.21 14.01
N TYR A 445 -21.54 7.06 13.73
CA TYR A 445 -22.16 5.97 12.99
C TYR A 445 -22.55 4.81 13.90
N ARG A 446 -23.84 4.54 14.08
CA ARG A 446 -24.37 3.47 14.94
C ARG A 446 -24.74 2.24 14.12
N SER A 447 -24.41 1.06 14.65
CA SER A 447 -24.83 -0.23 14.10
C SER A 447 -26.33 -0.43 14.29
N VAL A 448 -26.96 -1.12 13.34
CA VAL A 448 -28.34 -1.60 13.46
C VAL A 448 -28.38 -3.00 14.09
N SER A 449 -29.43 -3.30 14.83
CA SER A 449 -29.69 -4.68 15.24
C SER A 449 -30.21 -5.49 14.05
N ARG A 450 -30.02 -6.81 14.09
CA ARG A 450 -30.47 -7.70 13.00
C ARG A 450 -31.98 -7.55 12.77
N GLY A 451 -32.37 -7.08 11.59
CA GLY A 451 -33.76 -6.88 11.18
C GLY A 451 -34.25 -5.43 11.21
N GLU A 452 -33.48 -4.51 11.78
CA GLU A 452 -33.78 -3.07 11.72
C GLU A 452 -33.29 -2.48 10.40
N LYS A 453 -34.11 -1.63 9.76
CA LYS A 453 -33.79 -1.00 8.47
C LYS A 453 -33.08 0.34 8.61
N TRP A 454 -33.07 0.94 9.80
CA TRP A 454 -32.57 2.29 10.03
C TRP A 454 -31.89 2.39 11.40
N ALA A 455 -30.77 3.10 11.47
CA ALA A 455 -30.10 3.49 12.70
C ALA A 455 -29.98 5.02 12.78
N LYS A 456 -29.98 5.55 14.01
CA LYS A 456 -29.76 6.97 14.26
C LYS A 456 -28.30 7.31 14.03
N GLN A 457 -28.02 8.14 13.02
CA GLN A 457 -26.71 8.72 12.78
C GLN A 457 -26.69 10.17 13.24
N ALA A 458 -25.54 10.67 13.67
CA ALA A 458 -25.40 12.05 14.12
C ALA A 458 -24.11 12.66 13.60
N ILE A 459 -24.15 13.97 13.34
CA ILE A 459 -22.97 14.78 13.04
C ILE A 459 -22.94 15.85 14.12
N LEU A 460 -21.82 15.91 14.84
CA LEU A 460 -21.59 16.94 15.85
C LEU A 460 -20.43 17.79 15.38
N GLN A 461 -20.62 19.10 15.36
CA GLN A 461 -19.49 20.02 15.26
C GLN A 461 -18.79 20.01 16.62
N VAL A 462 -17.56 19.48 16.65
CA VAL A 462 -16.82 19.29 17.90
C VAL A 462 -15.70 20.32 18.03
N LEU A 463 -15.09 20.72 16.91
CA LEU A 463 -14.04 21.74 16.92
C LEU A 463 -14.64 23.03 16.38
N GLU A 464 -14.51 24.14 17.10
CA GLU A 464 -14.98 25.47 16.65
C GLU A 464 -13.95 26.18 15.76
N GLY A 465 -12.79 25.55 15.53
CA GLY A 465 -11.69 26.07 14.72
C GLY A 465 -10.69 26.95 15.49
N SER A 466 -10.98 27.27 16.75
CA SER A 466 -10.09 28.01 17.66
C SER A 466 -8.92 27.19 18.20
N GLY A 467 -9.16 25.89 18.43
CA GLY A 467 -8.23 24.99 19.12
C GLY A 467 -7.15 24.36 18.27
N GLY A 468 -7.25 24.47 16.95
CA GLY A 468 -6.26 23.98 15.98
C GLY A 468 -6.52 22.55 15.51
N THR A 469 -5.44 21.84 15.16
CA THR A 469 -5.47 20.47 14.65
C THR A 469 -5.86 19.48 15.77
N LEU A 470 -6.69 18.49 15.47
CA LEU A 470 -6.93 17.35 16.35
C LEU A 470 -5.65 16.50 16.46
N LEU A 471 -5.12 16.39 17.68
CA LEU A 471 -3.89 15.65 18.00
C LEU A 471 -4.17 14.25 18.54
N GLY A 472 -5.28 14.08 19.26
CA GLY A 472 -5.59 12.81 19.92
C GLY A 472 -7.03 12.70 20.37
N VAL A 473 -7.45 11.45 20.59
CA VAL A 473 -8.79 11.09 21.03
C VAL A 473 -8.68 10.05 22.13
N GLY A 474 -9.47 10.22 23.17
CA GLY A 474 -9.60 9.24 24.25
C GLY A 474 -11.02 9.16 24.77
N ALA A 475 -11.28 8.17 25.61
CA ALA A 475 -12.50 8.03 26.38
C ALA A 475 -12.16 7.96 27.86
N LEU A 476 -13.08 8.49 28.67
CA LEU A 476 -13.08 8.31 30.12
C LEU A 476 -14.43 7.75 30.54
N ASN A 477 -14.38 6.64 31.28
CA ASN A 477 -15.52 6.08 31.98
C ASN A 477 -15.61 6.74 33.37
N VAL A 478 -16.55 7.67 33.55
CA VAL A 478 -16.76 8.33 34.86
C VAL A 478 -17.60 7.44 35.78
N ASP A 479 -18.63 6.79 35.21
CA ASP A 479 -19.50 5.82 35.87
C ASP A 479 -19.83 4.68 34.88
N ARG A 480 -20.43 3.57 35.33
CA ARG A 480 -20.87 2.46 34.45
C ARG A 480 -21.77 2.90 33.28
N SER A 481 -22.45 4.05 33.41
CA SER A 481 -23.37 4.59 32.41
C SER A 481 -22.89 5.87 31.72
N LYS A 482 -21.94 6.62 32.30
CA LYS A 482 -21.52 7.93 31.79
C LYS A 482 -20.15 7.85 31.14
N ARG A 483 -20.12 8.16 29.85
CA ARG A 483 -18.91 8.16 29.04
C ARG A 483 -18.62 9.56 28.52
N ILE A 484 -17.36 9.93 28.60
CA ILE A 484 -16.87 11.20 28.10
C ILE A 484 -15.83 10.90 27.04
N LEU A 485 -16.06 11.36 25.81
CA LEU A 485 -15.03 11.41 24.79
C LEU A 485 -14.21 12.69 24.99
N LEU A 486 -12.90 12.53 24.89
CA LEU A 486 -11.89 13.56 25.05
C LEU A 486 -11.24 13.78 23.69
N PHE A 487 -11.27 15.01 23.20
CA PHE A 487 -10.60 15.42 21.97
C PHE A 487 -9.50 16.40 22.33
N LEU A 488 -8.25 15.99 22.11
CA LEU A 488 -7.08 16.82 22.36
C LEU A 488 -6.75 17.59 21.09
N GLU A 489 -6.91 18.90 21.14
CA GLU A 489 -6.46 19.83 20.10
C GLU A 489 -5.14 20.48 20.51
N GLU A 490 -4.54 21.27 19.60
CA GLU A 490 -3.27 21.96 19.88
C GLU A 490 -3.36 22.93 21.06
N ARG A 491 -4.53 23.53 21.30
CA ARG A 491 -4.73 24.59 22.30
C ARG A 491 -5.81 24.31 23.33
N GLU A 492 -6.67 23.33 23.08
CA GLU A 492 -7.80 23.03 23.95
C GLU A 492 -8.07 21.53 24.07
N LEU A 493 -8.80 21.17 25.14
CA LEU A 493 -9.29 19.83 25.36
C LEU A 493 -10.82 19.90 25.37
N VAL A 494 -11.45 19.31 24.34
CA VAL A 494 -12.91 19.29 24.21
C VAL A 494 -13.45 18.00 24.83
N LEU A 495 -14.47 18.13 25.67
CA LEU A 495 -15.12 17.02 26.34
C LEU A 495 -16.55 16.85 25.81
N LEU A 496 -16.82 15.71 25.18
CA LEU A 496 -18.15 15.34 24.73
C LEU A 496 -18.75 14.29 25.67
N LYS A 497 -19.86 14.65 26.31
CA LYS A 497 -20.65 13.74 27.13
C LYS A 497 -21.62 12.98 26.21
N LEU A 498 -21.49 11.65 26.19
CA LEU A 498 -22.29 10.75 25.36
C LEU A 498 -23.60 10.33 26.03
#